data_AF-A0A0S9R288-F1
#
_entry.id   AF-A0A0S9R288-F1
#
_cell.length_a   1.000
_cell.length_b   1.000
_cell.length_c   1.000
_cell.angle_alpha   90.00
_cell.angle_beta   90.00
_cell.angle_gamma   90.00
#
_symmetry.space_group_name_H-M   'P 1'
#
loop_
_entity.id
_entity.type
_entity.pdbx_description
1 polymer ?
#
loop_
_entity_poly.entity_id
_entity_poly.type
_entity_poly.pdbx_seq_one_letter_code
_entity_poly.pdbx_strand_id
1 'polypeptide(L)'
;MSHGSSPASWTAVLVCLAGFTIGGIALIPEPHWVPFTIGVVLAVAAGPIGLIMSRMGLGAERAPGHGDRPHGVDEHRATTD
;
A
#
# COMPACT_ATOMS: atom_id res chain seq x y z
N MET A 1 -4.07 5.30 -15.19
CA MET A 1 -4.22 4.24 -14.16
C MET A 1 -3.01 4.31 -13.25
N SER A 2 -3.04 5.21 -12.26
CA SER A 2 -2.00 5.28 -11.22
C SER A 2 -2.60 4.61 -9.99
N HIS A 3 -2.39 3.31 -9.87
CA HIS A 3 -2.99 2.47 -8.85
C HIS A 3 -1.84 1.94 -8.00
N GLY A 4 -1.87 2.19 -6.70
CA GLY A 4 -0.94 1.59 -5.74
C GLY A 4 0.53 2.04 -5.80
N SER A 5 0.94 2.96 -6.68
CA SER A 5 2.35 3.38 -6.82
C SER A 5 2.85 4.38 -5.77
N SER A 6 2.02 4.75 -4.78
CA SER A 6 2.51 5.48 -3.62
C SER A 6 3.55 4.62 -2.90
N PRO A 7 4.79 5.12 -2.68
CA PRO A 7 5.82 4.35 -2.00
C PRO A 7 5.41 3.83 -0.62
N ALA A 8 4.38 4.45 -0.04
CA ALA A 8 3.78 4.07 1.23
C ALA A 8 3.12 2.70 1.29
N SER A 9 2.55 2.20 0.19
CA SER A 9 1.83 0.93 0.25
C SER A 9 2.80 -0.26 0.21
N TRP A 10 3.86 -0.15 -0.59
CA TRP A 10 4.78 -1.26 -0.80
C TRP A 10 5.84 -1.37 0.28
N THR A 11 6.22 -0.28 0.96
CA THR A 11 7.23 -0.30 2.04
C THR A 11 6.78 -1.14 3.23
N ALA A 12 5.55 -0.99 3.69
CA ALA A 12 5.02 -1.81 4.79
C ALA A 12 4.99 -3.30 4.39
N VAL A 13 4.62 -3.59 3.15
CA VAL A 13 4.60 -4.96 2.61
C VAL A 13 6.01 -5.55 2.54
N LEU A 14 7.00 -4.81 2.03
CA LEU A 14 8.37 -5.30 1.92
C LEU A 14 9.02 -5.53 3.29
N VAL A 15 8.77 -4.65 4.27
CA VAL A 15 9.27 -4.86 5.63
C VAL A 15 8.66 -6.11 6.25
N CYS A 16 7.35 -6.33 6.06
CA CYS A 16 6.68 -7.52 6.55
C CYS A 16 7.20 -8.79 5.86
N LEU A 17 7.37 -8.75 4.54
CA LEU A 17 7.87 -9.87 3.73
C LEU A 17 9.31 -10.23 4.10
N ALA A 18 10.17 -9.24 4.32
CA ALA A 18 11.54 -9.45 4.78
C ALA A 18 11.58 -10.12 6.16
N GLY A 19 10.81 -9.60 7.12
CA GLY A 19 10.70 -10.18 8.47
C GLY A 19 10.20 -11.63 8.44
N PHE A 20 9.16 -11.91 7.65
CA PHE A 20 8.63 -13.26 7.47
C PHE A 20 9.63 -14.22 6.81
N THR A 21 10.35 -13.75 5.79
CA THR A 21 11.37 -14.55 5.10
C THR A 21 12.52 -14.90 6.04
N ILE A 22 13.04 -13.93 6.79
CA ILE A 22 14.10 -14.15 7.79
C ILE A 22 13.64 -15.12 8.87
N GLY A 23 12.41 -14.93 9.39
CA GLY A 23 11.83 -15.80 10.41
C GLY A 23 11.60 -17.23 9.91
N GLY A 24 11.12 -17.39 8.67
CA GLY A 24 10.93 -18.69 8.04
C GLY A 24 12.24 -19.43 7.81
N ILE A 25 13.27 -18.75 7.29
CA ILE A 25 14.60 -19.35 7.08
C ILE A 25 15.23 -19.78 8.40
N ALA A 26 15.02 -19.02 9.48
CA ALA A 26 15.53 -19.34 10.82
C ALA A 26 15.00 -20.64 11.43
N LEU A 27 13.99 -21.29 10.82
CA LEU A 27 13.34 -22.50 11.34
C LEU A 27 13.64 -23.78 10.53
N ILE A 28 14.33 -23.70 9.38
CA ILE A 28 14.40 -24.82 8.41
C ILE A 28 15.42 -25.93 8.75
N PRO A 29 16.64 -25.65 9.25
CA PRO A 29 17.59 -26.70 9.63
C PRO A 29 17.52 -27.05 11.13
N GLU A 30 17.64 -26.04 11.99
CA GLU A 30 17.52 -26.08 13.45
C GLU A 30 16.91 -24.75 13.90
N PRO A 31 16.10 -24.69 14.98
CA PRO A 31 15.47 -23.45 15.41
C PRO A 31 16.50 -22.42 15.90
N HIS A 32 16.79 -21.43 15.07
CA HIS A 32 17.65 -20.31 15.44
C HIS A 32 16.80 -19.18 16.02
N TRP A 33 16.65 -19.18 17.34
CA TRP A 33 15.76 -18.25 18.06
C TRP A 33 16.13 -16.77 17.90
N VAL A 34 17.42 -16.44 17.74
CA VAL A 34 17.89 -15.05 17.55
C VAL A 34 17.40 -14.46 16.22
N PRO A 35 17.73 -15.02 15.03
CA PRO A 35 17.23 -14.50 13.76
C PRO A 35 15.71 -14.64 13.62
N PHE A 36 15.10 -15.65 14.24
CA PHE A 36 13.65 -15.77 14.32
C PHE A 36 13.02 -14.54 15.02
N THR A 37 13.54 -14.15 16.19
CA THR A 37 13.02 -12.99 16.93
C THR A 37 13.21 -11.69 16.15
N ILE A 38 14.32 -11.55 15.42
CA ILE A 38 14.54 -10.42 14.51
C ILE A 38 13.48 -10.39 13.41
N GLY A 39 13.18 -11.54 12.80
CA GLY A 39 12.11 -11.68 11.81
C GLY A 39 10.74 -11.28 12.35
N VAL A 40 10.40 -11.71 13.58
CA VAL A 40 9.14 -11.33 14.25
C VAL A 40 9.08 -9.81 14.51
N VAL A 41 10.15 -9.22 15.04
CA VAL A 41 10.22 -7.77 15.30
C VAL A 41 10.02 -6.98 14.00
N LEU A 42 10.65 -7.41 12.90
CA LEU A 42 10.47 -6.78 11.58
C LEU A 42 9.02 -6.91 11.07
N ALA A 43 8.43 -8.11 11.18
CA ALA A 43 7.05 -8.33 10.74
C ALA A 43 6.05 -7.49 11.54
N VAL A 44 6.24 -7.38 12.86
CA VAL A 44 5.39 -6.53 13.72
C VAL A 44 5.62 -5.04 13.45
N ALA A 45 6.86 -4.62 13.20
CA ALA A 45 7.21 -3.24 12.89
C ALA A 45 6.62 -2.73 11.57
N ALA A 46 6.22 -3.62 10.65
CA ALA A 46 5.52 -3.26 9.42
C ALA A 46 4.18 -2.54 9.68
N GLY A 47 3.46 -2.90 10.76
CA GLY A 47 2.20 -2.27 11.14
C GLY A 47 2.35 -0.77 11.49
N PRO A 48 3.23 -0.41 12.44
CA PRO A 48 3.57 0.98 12.73
C PRO A 48 4.04 1.77 11.51
N ILE A 49 4.87 1.17 10.64
CA ILE A 49 5.35 1.82 9.41
C ILE A 49 4.19 2.15 8.48
N GLY A 50 3.28 1.19 8.23
CA GLY A 50 2.08 1.43 7.43
C GLY A 50 1.17 2.51 8.03
N LEU A 51 1.04 2.53 9.36
CA LEU A 51 0.25 3.53 10.08
C LEU A 51 0.87 4.94 9.98
N ILE A 52 2.18 5.07 10.12
CA ILE A 52 2.89 6.35 9.93
C ILE A 52 2.68 6.84 8.50
N MET A 53 2.82 5.97 7.51
CA MET A 53 2.67 6.36 6.10
C MET A 53 1.23 6.71 5.73
N SER A 54 0.24 6.06 6.36
CA SER A 54 -1.17 6.47 6.28
C SER A 54 -1.38 7.89 6.83
N ARG A 55 -0.74 8.22 7.96
CA ARG A 55 -0.82 9.57 8.57
C ARG A 55 -0.09 10.65 7.79
N MET A 56 0.93 10.30 7.02
CA MET A 56 1.62 11.21 6.11
C MET A 56 0.79 11.55 4.86
N GLY A 57 -0.46 11.08 4.76
CA GLY A 57 -1.35 11.34 3.62
C GLY A 57 -1.08 10.45 2.40
N LEU A 58 -0.14 9.51 2.51
CA LEU A 58 0.28 8.64 1.41
C LEU A 58 -0.59 7.36 1.27
N GLY A 59 -1.59 7.18 2.15
CA GLY A 59 -2.32 5.92 2.35
C GLY A 59 -3.56 5.70 1.47
N ALA A 60 -4.14 6.74 0.90
CA ALA A 60 -5.19 6.69 -0.13
C ALA A 60 -5.67 8.12 -0.33
N GLU A 61 -5.28 8.77 -1.41
CA GLU A 61 -5.95 9.99 -1.82
C GLU A 61 -7.37 9.60 -2.24
N ARG A 62 -8.39 10.15 -1.55
CA ARG A 62 -9.77 9.97 -1.99
C ARG A 62 -9.87 10.58 -3.38
N ALA A 63 -10.16 9.76 -4.39
CA ALA A 63 -10.55 10.27 -5.69
C ALA A 63 -11.67 11.30 -5.48
N PRO A 64 -11.54 12.54 -5.99
CA PRO A 64 -12.66 13.47 -5.99
C PRO A 64 -13.86 12.78 -6.62
N GLY A 65 -15.00 12.79 -5.92
CA GLY A 65 -16.21 12.18 -6.41
C GLY A 65 -16.52 12.70 -7.80
N HIS A 66 -16.53 11.80 -8.79
CA HIS A 66 -17.02 12.11 -10.12
C HIS A 66 -18.56 12.18 -10.06
N GLY A 67 -19.08 13.28 -9.50
CA GLY A 67 -20.50 13.47 -9.29
C GLY A 67 -20.81 14.95 -9.12
N ASP A 68 -20.55 15.74 -10.16
CA ASP A 68 -21.18 17.06 -10.33
C ASP A 68 -21.00 17.60 -11.76
N ARG A 69 -21.20 16.74 -12.77
CA ARG A 69 -21.48 17.22 -14.12
C ARG A 69 -22.99 17.17 -14.29
N PRO A 70 -23.71 18.30 -14.29
CA PRO A 70 -25.05 18.28 -14.85
C PRO A 70 -24.90 17.81 -16.30
N HIS A 71 -25.55 16.70 -16.63
CA HIS A 71 -25.69 16.23 -18.02
C HIS A 71 -26.66 17.16 -18.75
N GLY A 72 -26.28 18.44 -18.90
CA GLY A 72 -26.87 19.38 -19.86
C GLY A 72 -26.20 19.11 -21.20
N VAL A 73 -26.89 18.51 -22.17
CA VAL A 73 -27.65 19.28 -23.18
C VAL A 73 -26.68 20.18 -23.95
N ASP A 74 -26.23 19.73 -25.14
CA ASP A 74 -26.02 20.57 -26.37
C ASP A 74 -24.86 20.21 -27.34
N GLU A 75 -24.04 19.18 -27.13
CA GLU A 75 -22.93 18.91 -28.09
C GLU A 75 -23.32 18.23 -29.42
N HIS A 76 -24.55 17.72 -29.56
CA HIS A 76 -25.01 17.09 -30.81
C HIS A 76 -25.62 18.06 -31.84
N ARG A 77 -25.74 19.36 -31.54
CA ARG A 77 -26.38 20.36 -32.43
C ARG A 77 -25.40 21.25 -33.20
N ALA A 78 -24.09 21.15 -32.96
CA ALA A 78 -23.09 22.06 -33.54
C ALA A 78 -22.26 21.47 -34.70
N THR A 79 -22.60 20.29 -35.22
CA THR A 79 -21.82 19.60 -36.27
C THR A 79 -22.71 19.23 -37.46
N THR A 80 -23.64 20.11 -37.85
CA THR A 80 -24.50 19.86 -39.03
C THR A 80 -24.92 21.14 -39.75
N ASP A 81 -24.02 22.13 -39.87
CA ASP A 81 -24.12 23.23 -40.84
C ASP A 81 -22.75 23.49 -41.49
#